data_AF-A0AB37UR29-F1
#
_entry.id   AF-A0AB37UR29-F1
#
_cell.length_a   1.000
_cell.length_b   1.000
_cell.length_c   1.000
_cell.angle_alpha   90.00
_cell.angle_beta   90.00
_cell.angle_gamma   90.00
#
_symmetry.space_group_name_H-M   'P 1'
#
loop_
_entity.id
_entity.type
_entity.pdbx_description
1 polymer ?
#
loop_
_entity_poly.entity_id
_entity_poly.type
_entity_poly.pdbx_seq_one_letter_code
_entity_poly.pdbx_strand_id
1 'polypeptide(L)'
;MVQMMEAWFLADIEALKRFYGQGFKENAIPKNLNVEKINKTEIYSALQKATKETSKGEYGKIQHGARLLEQISVAKVRAASLYCDRLFTTLTVKIDEASDRTE
;
A
#
# COMPACT_ATOMS: atom_id res chain seq x y z
N MET A 1 5.25 11.93 1.69
CA MET A 1 3.79 11.97 1.70
C MET A 1 3.29 11.33 0.42
N VAL A 2 2.56 10.24 0.59
CA VAL A 2 1.96 9.49 -0.51
C VAL A 2 0.96 10.35 -1.27
N GLN A 3 1.01 10.31 -2.60
CA GLN A 3 0.12 11.09 -3.47
C GLN A 3 -1.33 10.57 -3.48
N MET A 4 -1.52 9.27 -3.19
CA MET A 4 -2.82 8.59 -3.22
C MET A 4 -2.78 7.26 -2.45
N MET A 5 -3.89 6.85 -1.81
CA MET A 5 -3.89 5.64 -0.97
C MET A 5 -3.46 4.37 -1.71
N GLU A 6 -3.71 4.32 -3.03
CA GLU A 6 -3.45 3.14 -3.86
C GLU A 6 -1.96 2.81 -3.95
N ALA A 7 -1.08 3.77 -3.65
CA ALA A 7 0.34 3.49 -3.55
C ALA A 7 0.64 2.45 -2.45
N TRP A 8 -0.17 2.38 -1.39
CA TRP A 8 -0.01 1.38 -0.33
C TRP A 8 -0.25 -0.05 -0.81
N PHE A 9 -1.06 -0.25 -1.87
CA PHE A 9 -1.28 -1.58 -2.43
C PHE A 9 -0.01 -2.14 -3.08
N LEU A 10 0.83 -1.27 -3.63
CA LEU A 10 2.12 -1.64 -4.23
C LEU A 10 3.14 -2.08 -3.18
N ALA A 11 2.94 -1.71 -1.91
CA ALA A 11 3.78 -2.18 -0.80
C ALA A 11 3.47 -3.64 -0.40
N ASP A 12 2.29 -4.17 -0.77
CA ASP A 12 1.86 -5.53 -0.42
C ASP A 12 1.28 -6.26 -1.64
N ILE A 13 2.17 -6.58 -2.57
CA ILE A 13 1.86 -7.31 -3.81
C ILE A 13 1.23 -8.69 -3.51
N GLU A 14 1.60 -9.32 -2.40
CA GLU A 14 1.01 -10.59 -1.97
C GLU A 14 -0.47 -10.43 -1.63
N ALA A 15 -0.86 -9.33 -0.96
CA ALA A 15 -2.26 -9.03 -0.71
C ALA A 15 -3.03 -8.78 -2.01
N LEU A 16 -2.44 -8.06 -2.98
CA LEU A 16 -3.03 -7.91 -4.32
C LEU A 16 -3.22 -9.25 -5.02
N LYS A 17 -2.20 -10.10 -5.02
CA LYS A 17 -2.24 -11.42 -5.64
C LYS A 17 -3.29 -12.33 -4.99
N ARG A 18 -3.39 -12.31 -3.66
CA ARG A 18 -4.43 -13.05 -2.92
C ARG A 18 -5.82 -12.52 -3.22
N PHE A 19 -6.00 -11.20 -3.26
CA PHE A 19 -7.29 -10.57 -3.53
C PHE A 19 -7.78 -10.86 -4.96
N TYR A 20 -6.92 -10.68 -5.96
CA TYR A 20 -7.28 -10.84 -7.36
C TYR A 20 -7.27 -12.31 -7.82
N GLY A 21 -6.32 -13.11 -7.33
CA GLY A 21 -6.21 -14.53 -7.64
C GLY A 21 -5.69 -14.80 -9.05
N GLN A 22 -6.23 -15.83 -9.69
CA GLN A 22 -5.83 -16.26 -11.03
C GLN A 22 -5.96 -15.12 -12.05
N GLY A 23 -4.95 -14.99 -12.91
CA GLY A 23 -4.88 -13.92 -13.93
C GLY A 23 -4.21 -12.63 -13.44
N PHE A 24 -3.86 -12.53 -12.15
CA PHE A 24 -3.12 -11.37 -11.64
C PHE A 24 -1.68 -11.35 -12.18
N LYS A 25 -1.33 -10.26 -12.87
CA LYS A 25 0.00 -10.06 -13.48
C LYS A 25 0.92 -9.29 -12.55
N GLU A 26 1.52 -10.01 -11.61
CA GLU A 26 2.50 -9.46 -10.66
C GLU A 26 3.64 -8.67 -11.34
N ASN A 27 4.12 -9.14 -12.48
CA ASN A 27 5.20 -8.48 -13.24
C ASN A 27 4.81 -7.12 -13.84
N ALA A 28 3.51 -6.75 -13.84
CA ALA A 28 3.06 -5.44 -14.27
C ALA A 28 3.21 -4.36 -13.18
N ILE A 29 3.48 -4.78 -11.94
CA ILE A 29 3.68 -3.89 -10.81
C ILE A 29 5.15 -3.46 -10.73
N PRO A 30 5.45 -2.14 -10.65
CA PRO A 30 6.81 -1.68 -10.46
C PRO A 30 7.37 -2.14 -9.11
N LYS A 31 8.58 -2.70 -9.11
CA LYS A 31 9.27 -3.14 -7.89
C LYS A 31 9.98 -1.96 -7.20
N ASN A 32 9.20 -0.95 -6.80
CA ASN A 32 9.73 0.20 -6.08
C ASN A 32 9.45 0.06 -4.57
N LEU A 33 10.51 0.16 -3.76
CA LEU A 33 10.39 0.12 -2.30
C LEU A 33 9.83 1.42 -1.71
N ASN A 34 9.90 2.55 -2.41
CA ASN A 34 9.39 3.83 -1.90
C ASN A 34 8.07 4.21 -2.59
N VAL A 35 6.95 3.81 -1.97
CA VAL A 35 5.61 4.05 -2.53
C VAL A 35 5.21 5.53 -2.52
N GLU A 36 5.90 6.38 -1.75
CA GLU A 36 5.59 7.80 -1.66
C GLU A 36 6.06 8.62 -2.86
N LYS A 37 6.97 8.05 -3.67
CA LYS A 37 7.55 8.71 -4.84
C LYS A 37 6.92 8.28 -6.16
N ILE A 38 6.03 7.29 -6.15
CA ILE A 38 5.38 6.78 -7.36
C ILE A 38 4.30 7.78 -7.78
N ASN A 39 4.34 8.20 -9.04
CA ASN A 39 3.36 9.15 -9.57
C ASN A 39 1.99 8.47 -9.76
N LYS A 40 0.92 9.26 -9.67
CA LYS A 40 -0.48 8.78 -9.75
C LYS A 40 -0.77 7.96 -11.02
N THR A 41 -0.27 8.40 -12.16
CA THR A 41 -0.52 7.76 -13.46
C THR A 41 0.11 6.36 -13.52
N GLU A 42 1.32 6.23 -13.00
CA GLU A 42 2.05 4.96 -12.92
C GLU A 42 1.32 3.96 -12.01
N ILE A 43 0.83 4.41 -10.84
CA ILE A 43 0.06 3.57 -9.91
C ILE A 43 -1.18 2.99 -10.60
N TYR A 44 -2.01 3.85 -11.20
CA TYR A 44 -3.23 3.38 -11.88
C TYR A 44 -2.92 2.48 -13.08
N SER A 45 -1.93 2.85 -13.90
CA SER A 45 -1.55 2.04 -15.07
C SER A 45 -1.05 0.66 -14.64
N ALA A 46 -0.24 0.58 -13.59
CA ALA A 46 0.25 -0.67 -13.04
C ALA A 46 -0.90 -1.54 -12.52
N LEU A 47 -1.80 -0.97 -11.70
CA LEU A 47 -2.94 -1.69 -11.15
C LEU A 47 -3.89 -2.20 -12.25
N GLN A 48 -4.24 -1.36 -13.24
CA GLN A 48 -5.09 -1.77 -14.37
C GLN A 48 -4.45 -2.91 -15.17
N LYS A 49 -3.16 -2.79 -15.52
CA LYS A 49 -2.44 -3.85 -16.25
C LYS A 49 -2.33 -5.14 -15.44
N ALA A 50 -2.14 -5.03 -14.13
CA ALA A 50 -2.00 -6.17 -13.25
C ALA A 50 -3.31 -6.95 -13.07
N THR A 51 -4.47 -6.29 -13.13
CA THR A 51 -5.74 -6.91 -12.72
C THR A 51 -6.73 -7.15 -13.85
N LYS A 52 -6.60 -6.50 -15.02
CA LYS A 52 -7.57 -6.57 -16.14
C LYS A 52 -7.92 -7.98 -16.62
N GLU A 53 -7.03 -8.96 -16.46
CA GLU A 53 -7.23 -10.35 -16.89
C GLU A 53 -7.70 -11.28 -15.76
N THR A 54 -7.97 -10.72 -14.58
CA THR A 54 -8.51 -11.46 -13.43
C THR A 54 -10.03 -11.59 -13.56
N SER A 55 -10.62 -12.56 -12.85
CA SER A 55 -12.08 -12.71 -12.80
C SER A 55 -12.80 -11.54 -12.11
N LYS A 56 -12.08 -10.70 -11.35
CA LYS A 56 -12.59 -9.47 -10.72
C LYS A 56 -12.46 -8.24 -11.63
N GLY A 57 -11.86 -8.40 -12.81
CA GLY A 57 -11.65 -7.33 -13.79
C GLY A 57 -10.59 -6.31 -13.37
N GLU A 58 -10.57 -5.19 -14.09
CA GLU A 58 -9.64 -4.09 -13.85
C GLU A 58 -9.83 -3.44 -12.47
N TYR A 59 -8.79 -2.77 -11.98
CA TYR A 59 -8.83 -2.11 -10.68
C TYR A 59 -9.85 -0.97 -10.67
N GLY A 60 -10.95 -1.14 -9.93
CA GLY A 60 -11.93 -0.09 -9.63
C GLY A 60 -11.75 0.47 -8.22
N LYS A 61 -11.48 1.79 -8.12
CA LYS A 61 -11.19 2.48 -6.83
C LYS A 61 -12.22 2.22 -5.74
N ILE A 62 -13.50 2.39 -6.05
CA ILE A 62 -14.58 2.25 -5.06
C ILE A 62 -14.83 0.76 -4.75
N GLN A 63 -14.88 -0.08 -5.78
CA GLN A 63 -15.28 -1.48 -5.66
C GLN A 63 -14.21 -2.35 -5.00
N HIS A 64 -12.92 -2.08 -5.27
CA HIS A 64 -11.80 -2.89 -4.82
C HIS A 64 -10.99 -2.22 -3.71
N GLY A 65 -10.88 -0.88 -3.73
CA GLY A 65 -9.98 -0.14 -2.84
C GLY A 65 -10.25 -0.37 -1.35
N ALA A 66 -11.50 -0.27 -0.90
CA ALA A 66 -11.84 -0.48 0.52
C ALA A 66 -11.50 -1.90 0.99
N ARG A 67 -11.87 -2.92 0.21
CA ARG A 67 -11.59 -4.33 0.53
C ARG A 67 -10.09 -4.66 0.51
N LEU A 68 -9.32 -3.97 -0.33
CA LEU A 68 -7.86 -4.11 -0.35
C LEU A 68 -7.22 -3.45 0.87
N LEU A 69 -7.69 -2.28 1.28
CA LEU A 69 -7.19 -1.60 2.49
C LEU A 69 -7.35 -2.46 3.75
N GLU A 70 -8.42 -3.27 3.84
CA GLU A 70 -8.63 -4.22 4.93
C GLU A 70 -7.61 -5.37 4.95
N GLN A 71 -6.92 -5.65 3.82
CA GLN A 71 -6.10 -6.85 3.65
C GLN A 71 -4.59 -6.59 3.59
N ILE A 72 -4.17 -5.35 3.36
CA ILE A 72 -2.75 -5.00 3.29
C ILE A 72 -2.09 -4.99 4.67
N SER A 73 -0.83 -5.39 4.73
CA SER A 73 -0.04 -5.36 5.95
C SER A 73 0.45 -3.95 6.29
N VAL A 74 0.09 -3.46 7.48
CA VAL A 74 0.60 -2.19 8.02
C VAL A 74 2.14 -2.18 8.08
N ALA A 75 2.76 -3.31 8.47
CA ALA A 75 4.21 -3.43 8.55
C ALA A 75 4.88 -3.24 7.19
N LYS A 76 4.33 -3.85 6.13
CA LYS A 76 4.85 -3.69 4.76
C LYS A 76 4.65 -2.27 4.24
N VAL A 77 3.49 -1.67 4.50
CA VAL A 77 3.20 -0.27 4.11
C VAL A 77 4.16 0.70 4.78
N ARG A 78 4.45 0.52 6.08
CA ARG A 78 5.43 1.33 6.81
C ARG A 78 6.83 1.15 6.24
N ALA A 79 7.28 -0.08 6.04
CA ALA A 79 8.59 -0.36 5.45
C ALA A 79 8.79 0.30 4.07
N ALA A 80 7.71 0.39 3.28
CA ALA A 80 7.74 1.00 1.96
C ALA A 80 7.48 2.52 1.93
N SER A 81 7.14 3.12 3.07
CA SER A 81 6.71 4.52 3.17
C SER A 81 7.51 5.26 4.24
N LEU A 82 8.64 5.84 3.83
CA LEU A 82 9.66 6.42 4.72
C LEU A 82 9.10 7.50 5.65
N TYR A 83 8.29 8.44 5.14
CA TYR A 83 7.73 9.50 5.96
C TYR A 83 6.61 8.99 6.88
N CYS A 84 5.84 7.99 6.43
CA CYS A 84 4.84 7.34 7.28
C CYS A 84 5.54 6.64 8.45
N ASP A 85 6.57 5.84 8.17
CA ASP A 85 7.31 5.17 9.22
C ASP A 85 7.96 6.15 10.19
N ARG A 86 8.57 7.23 9.68
CA ARG A 86 9.12 8.30 10.51
C ARG A 86 8.06 8.89 11.45
N LEU A 87 6.85 9.16 10.94
CA LEU A 87 5.76 9.70 11.75
C LEU A 87 5.39 8.75 12.88
N PHE A 88 5.14 7.46 12.57
CA PHE A 88 4.82 6.46 13.59
C PHE A 88 5.93 6.33 14.63
N THR A 89 7.17 6.16 14.19
CA THR A 89 8.34 6.05 15.09
C THR A 89 8.48 7.27 15.98
N THR A 90 8.33 8.48 15.44
CA THR A 90 8.42 9.71 16.24
C THR A 90 7.30 9.80 17.27
N LEU A 91 6.05 9.48 16.89
CA LEU A 91 4.92 9.55 17.79
C LEU A 91 5.00 8.50 18.90
N THR A 92 5.37 7.26 18.59
CA THR A 92 5.57 6.20 19.59
C THR A 92 6.58 6.63 20.63
N VAL A 93 7.77 7.09 20.21
CA VAL A 93 8.79 7.60 21.14
C VAL A 93 8.26 8.71 22.03
N LYS A 94 7.50 9.66 21.48
CA LYS A 94 6.96 10.80 22.26
C LYS A 94 5.84 10.40 23.22
N ILE A 95 5.05 9.40 22.88
CA ILE A 95 3.99 8.86 23.76
C ILE A 95 4.65 8.12 24.93
N ASP A 96 5.63 7.26 24.65
CA ASP A 96 6.34 6.50 25.68
C ASP A 96 7.07 7.44 26.67
N GLU A 97 7.80 8.44 26.15
CA GLU A 97 8.44 9.47 26.97
C GLU A 97 7.45 10.30 27.82
N ALA A 98 6.20 10.43 27.39
CA ALA A 98 5.18 11.15 28.15
C ALA A 98 4.56 10.27 29.24
N SER A 99 4.37 8.98 28.97
CA SER A 99 3.92 8.00 29.95
C SER A 99 4.90 7.86 31.12
N ASP A 100 6.20 7.75 30.84
CA ASP A 100 7.26 7.61 31.88
C ASP A 100 7.41 8.85 32.78
N ARG A 101 6.92 10.03 32.35
CA ARG A 101 6.95 11.27 33.15
C ARG A 101 5.79 11.41 34.11
N THR A 102 4.80 10.52 34.03
CA THR A 102 3.57 10.57 34.83
C THR A 102 3.59 9.57 35.99
N GLU A 103 4.61 8.71 36.06
CA GLU A 103 4.93 7.80 37.17
C GLU A 103 6.03 8.36 38.08
#